data_AF-A0A937N8Q2-F1
#
_entry.id   AF-A0A937N8Q2-F1
#
_cell.length_a   1.000
_cell.length_b   1.000
_cell.length_c   1.000
_cell.angle_alpha   90.00
_cell.angle_beta   90.00
_cell.angle_gamma   90.00
#
_symmetry.space_group_name_H-M   'P 1'
#
loop_
_entity.id
_entity.type
_entity.pdbx_description
1 polymer ?
#
loop_
_entity_poly.entity_id
_entity_poly.type
_entity_poly.pdbx_seq_one_letter_code
_entity_poly.pdbx_strand_id
1 'polypeptide(L)'
;MENVFPVLLILVFLAFGVVMTIWTFSRARQILEAWAADNGYHIVSSEFRWLRRGPFFWTSSKGQMIYHVVVRTADGCTRRGWVRCGSFFWGVMRDKAEAKWEA
;
A
#
# COMPACT_ATOMS: atom_id res chain seq x y z
N MET A 1 24.21 35.16 -4.59
CA MET A 1 24.40 33.70 -4.73
C MET A 1 24.06 32.92 -3.45
N GLU A 2 23.89 33.58 -2.30
CA GLU A 2 23.69 32.91 -0.99
C GLU A 2 22.35 32.14 -0.85
N ASN A 3 21.30 32.54 -1.57
CA ASN A 3 19.98 31.89 -1.48
C ASN A 3 19.76 30.72 -2.46
N VAL A 4 20.69 30.48 -3.39
CA VAL A 4 20.50 29.45 -4.44
C VAL A 4 20.72 28.04 -3.86
N PHE A 5 21.71 27.89 -2.98
CA PHE A 5 22.04 26.62 -2.33
C PHE A 5 20.90 26.03 -1.47
N PRO A 6 20.27 26.78 -0.54
CA PRO A 6 19.16 26.24 0.25
C PRO A 6 17.92 25.91 -0.61
N VAL A 7 17.64 26.71 -1.65
CA VAL A 7 16.54 26.42 -2.59
C VAL A 7 16.79 25.11 -3.35
N LEU A 8 18.01 24.88 -3.81
CA LEU A 8 18.38 23.67 -4.54
C LEU A 8 18.29 22.44 -3.64
N LEU A 9 18.70 22.54 -2.37
CA LEU A 9 18.51 21.47 -1.38
C LEU A 9 17.03 21.15 -1.15
N ILE A 10 16.17 22.16 -0.99
CA ILE A 10 14.73 21.95 -0.81
C ILE A 10 14.14 21.23 -2.02
N LEU A 11 14.52 21.62 -3.25
CA LEU A 11 14.07 20.96 -4.47
C LEU A 11 14.52 19.50 -4.55
N VAL A 12 15.77 19.20 -4.15
CA VAL A 12 16.29 17.83 -4.08
C VAL A 12 15.51 16.99 -3.07
N PHE A 13 15.25 17.52 -1.88
CA PHE A 13 14.44 16.82 -0.86
C PHE A 13 13.00 16.58 -1.32
N LEU A 14 12.38 17.55 -1.98
CA LEU A 14 11.04 17.39 -2.55
C LEU A 14 11.03 16.32 -3.65
N ALA A 15 11.98 16.37 -4.58
CA ALA A 15 12.10 15.36 -5.64
C ALA A 15 12.33 13.96 -5.05
N PHE A 16 13.20 13.84 -4.05
CA PHE A 16 13.44 12.58 -3.35
C PHE A 16 12.17 12.06 -2.66
N GLY A 17 11.41 12.92 -1.98
CA GLY A 17 10.14 12.57 -1.35
C GLY A 17 9.09 12.06 -2.33
N VAL A 18 8.99 12.68 -3.51
CA VAL A 18 8.10 12.23 -4.60
C VAL A 18 8.51 10.87 -5.13
N VAL A 19 9.80 10.68 -5.44
CA VAL A 19 10.33 9.39 -5.93
C VAL A 19 10.08 8.27 -4.92
N MET A 20 10.35 8.53 -3.64
CA MET A 20 10.11 7.58 -2.55
C MET A 20 8.63 7.21 -2.44
N THR A 21 7.72 8.16 -2.62
CA THR A 21 6.27 7.90 -2.56
C THR A 21 5.81 7.04 -3.73
N ILE A 22 6.28 7.34 -4.95
CA ILE A 22 5.98 6.55 -6.15
C ILE A 22 6.52 5.12 -5.98
N TRP A 23 7.76 4.98 -5.52
CA TRP A 23 8.38 3.68 -5.28
C TRP A 23 7.60 2.85 -4.25
N THR A 24 7.20 3.48 -3.14
CA THR A 24 6.43 2.81 -2.07
C THR A 24 5.07 2.33 -2.59
N PHE A 25 4.39 3.15 -3.40
CA PHE A 25 3.10 2.78 -4.00
C PHE A 25 3.25 1.62 -4.99
N SER A 26 4.26 1.68 -5.86
CA SER A 26 4.57 0.61 -6.80
C SER A 26 4.89 -0.70 -6.08
N ARG A 27 5.70 -0.66 -5.02
CA ARG A 27 6.06 -1.84 -4.24
C ARG A 27 4.86 -2.44 -3.53
N ALA A 28 3.99 -1.61 -2.94
CA ALA A 28 2.80 -2.09 -2.25
C ALA A 28 1.82 -2.75 -3.22
N ARG A 29 1.69 -2.22 -4.45
CA ARG A 29 0.89 -2.84 -5.50
C ARG A 29 1.43 -4.21 -5.90
N GLN A 30 2.75 -4.35 -6.05
CA GLN A 30 3.38 -5.64 -6.33
C GLN A 30 3.10 -6.68 -5.23
N ILE A 31 3.18 -6.28 -3.96
CA ILE A 31 2.83 -7.17 -2.84
C ILE A 31 1.36 -7.59 -2.90
N LEU A 32 0.47 -6.66 -3.23
CA LEU A 32 -0.96 -6.95 -3.34
C LEU A 32 -1.26 -7.93 -4.48
N GLU A 33 -0.64 -7.72 -5.64
CA GLU A 33 -0.77 -8.60 -6.80
C GLU A 33 -0.18 -9.99 -6.52
N ALA A 34 0.99 -10.07 -5.88
CA ALA A 34 1.60 -11.34 -5.46
C ALA A 34 0.70 -12.08 -4.45
N TRP A 35 0.20 -11.39 -3.43
CA TRP A 35 -0.74 -11.96 -2.47
C TRP A 35 -2.00 -12.51 -3.15
N ALA A 36 -2.56 -11.79 -4.13
CA ALA A 36 -3.73 -12.27 -4.85
C ALA A 36 -3.40 -13.50 -5.70
N ALA A 37 -2.27 -13.50 -6.41
CA ALA A 37 -1.81 -14.64 -7.20
C ALA A 37 -1.60 -15.90 -6.34
N ASP A 38 -0.92 -15.75 -5.20
CA ASP A 38 -0.65 -16.85 -4.25
C ASP A 38 -1.93 -17.48 -3.68
N ASN A 39 -3.02 -16.69 -3.57
CA ASN A 39 -4.30 -17.15 -3.06
C ASN A 39 -5.30 -17.54 -4.18
N GLY A 40 -4.90 -17.49 -5.45
CA GLY A 40 -5.79 -17.79 -6.58
C GLY A 40 -6.92 -16.76 -6.77
N TYR A 41 -6.68 -15.52 -6.35
CA TYR A 41 -7.63 -14.42 -6.44
C TYR A 41 -7.35 -13.55 -7.66
N HIS A 42 -8.43 -13.11 -8.32
CA HIS A 42 -8.36 -12.08 -9.34
C HIS A 42 -8.80 -10.73 -8.76
N ILE A 43 -7.89 -9.75 -8.70
CA ILE A 43 -8.22 -8.41 -8.20
C ILE A 43 -9.10 -7.71 -9.23
N VAL A 44 -10.37 -7.49 -8.90
CA VAL A 44 -11.34 -6.75 -9.72
C VAL A 44 -11.19 -5.24 -9.48
N SER A 45 -10.93 -4.86 -8.23
CA SER A 45 -10.67 -3.47 -7.85
C SER A 45 -9.76 -3.42 -6.63
N SER A 46 -8.89 -2.41 -6.58
CA SER A 46 -8.04 -2.10 -5.44
C SER A 46 -8.03 -0.59 -5.19
N GLU A 47 -8.58 -0.16 -4.07
CA GLU A 47 -8.62 1.24 -3.67
C GLU A 47 -7.65 1.49 -2.53
N PHE A 48 -6.68 2.37 -2.76
CA PHE A 48 -5.79 2.83 -1.72
C PHE A 48 -6.50 3.80 -0.78
N ARG A 49 -6.47 3.55 0.53
CA ARG A 49 -7.14 4.42 1.52
C ARG A 49 -6.14 4.97 2.54
N TRP A 50 -5.71 6.23 2.35
CA TRP A 50 -4.81 6.95 3.28
C TRP A 50 -5.45 7.20 4.67
N LEU A 51 -6.74 7.61 4.67
CA LEU A 51 -7.45 8.11 5.85
C LEU A 51 -8.48 7.12 6.42
N ARG A 52 -9.21 6.42 5.55
CA ARG A 52 -10.22 5.41 5.95
C ARG A 52 -9.59 4.03 5.97
N ARG A 53 -8.84 3.74 7.03
CA ARG A 53 -8.05 2.52 7.24
C ARG A 53 -8.87 1.29 7.68
N GLY A 54 -10.21 1.40 7.64
CA GLY A 54 -11.14 0.32 7.99
C GLY A 54 -10.84 -0.31 9.36
N PRO A 55 -10.94 -1.64 9.51
CA PRO A 55 -10.69 -2.35 10.77
C PRO A 55 -9.24 -2.27 11.27
N PHE A 56 -8.33 -1.64 10.52
CA PHE A 56 -6.94 -1.41 10.91
C PHE A 56 -6.69 -0.01 11.47
N PHE A 57 -7.73 0.81 11.67
CA PHE A 57 -7.61 2.20 12.12
C PHE A 57 -6.82 2.36 13.44
N TRP A 58 -6.96 1.41 14.38
CA TRP A 58 -6.25 1.41 15.66
C TRP A 58 -4.94 0.60 15.70
N THR A 59 -4.62 -0.19 14.67
CA THR A 59 -3.47 -1.11 14.66
C THR A 59 -2.46 -0.84 13.54
N SER A 60 -2.59 0.29 12.84
CA SER A 60 -1.73 0.64 11.70
C SER A 60 -0.72 1.74 12.06
N SER A 61 0.58 1.41 11.98
CA SER A 61 1.69 2.37 12.12
C SER A 61 1.90 3.16 10.81
N LYS A 62 2.60 4.30 10.89
CA LYS A 62 2.79 5.32 9.82
C LYS A 62 3.33 4.81 8.47
N GLY A 63 3.80 3.56 8.36
CA GLY A 63 4.39 2.99 7.14
C GLY A 63 3.57 1.89 6.45
N GLN A 64 2.36 1.57 6.91
CA GLN A 64 1.55 0.50 6.33
C GLN A 64 0.56 1.01 5.29
N MET A 65 0.52 0.34 4.13
CA MET A 65 -0.38 0.67 3.04
C MET A 65 -1.61 -0.24 3.09
N ILE A 66 -2.80 0.37 3.21
CA ILE A 66 -4.06 -0.34 3.34
C ILE A 66 -4.85 -0.17 2.05
N TYR A 67 -5.20 -1.30 1.46
CA TYR A 67 -6.04 -1.39 0.28
C TYR A 67 -7.39 -1.98 0.66
N HIS A 68 -8.46 -1.37 0.20
CA HIS A 68 -9.73 -2.06 0.10
C HIS A 68 -9.76 -2.76 -1.26
N VAL A 69 -9.94 -4.08 -1.24
CA VAL A 69 -9.92 -4.89 -2.45
C VAL A 69 -11.24 -5.58 -2.67
N VAL A 70 -11.59 -5.68 -3.94
CA VAL A 70 -12.63 -6.55 -4.45
C VAL A 70 -11.91 -7.63 -5.24
N VAL A 71 -11.98 -8.87 -4.77
CA VAL A 71 -11.39 -10.02 -5.46
C VAL A 71 -12.47 -10.97 -5.95
N ARG A 72 -12.21 -11.65 -7.06
CA ARG A 72 -12.99 -12.78 -7.54
C ARG A 72 -12.22 -14.06 -7.29
N THR A 73 -12.87 -15.04 -6.66
CA THR A 73 -12.31 -16.38 -6.45
C THR A 73 -12.48 -17.22 -7.72
N ALA A 74 -11.72 -18.32 -7.82
CA ALA A 74 -11.85 -19.29 -8.92
C ALA A 74 -13.30 -19.82 -9.06
N ASP A 75 -14.03 -19.91 -7.96
CA ASP A 75 -15.45 -20.33 -7.92
C ASP A 75 -16.43 -19.26 -8.47
N GLY A 76 -15.92 -18.13 -8.95
CA GLY A 76 -16.72 -17.01 -9.48
C GLY A 76 -17.29 -16.08 -8.41
N CYS A 77 -17.13 -16.41 -7.13
CA CYS A 77 -17.59 -15.58 -6.02
C CYS A 77 -16.77 -14.30 -5.90
N THR A 78 -17.46 -13.17 -5.69
CA THR A 78 -16.80 -11.88 -5.43
C THR A 78 -16.73 -11.64 -3.92
N ARG A 79 -15.52 -11.41 -3.40
CA ARG A 79 -15.26 -11.11 -1.99
C ARG A 79 -14.69 -9.70 -1.86
N ARG A 80 -15.16 -8.99 -0.84
CA ARG A 80 -14.67 -7.64 -0.49
C ARG A 80 -13.95 -7.71 0.84
N GLY A 81 -12.83 -7.02 0.93
CA GLY A 81 -12.00 -7.07 2.12
C GLY A 81 -10.92 -6.01 2.14
N TRP A 82 -10.27 -5.93 3.29
CA TRP A 82 -9.17 -5.03 3.56
C TRP A 82 -7.87 -5.82 3.55
N VAL A 83 -6.93 -5.42 2.70
CA VAL A 83 -5.59 -5.99 2.65
C VAL A 83 -4.60 -4.95 3.11
N ARG A 84 -3.84 -5.30 4.15
CA ARG A 84 -2.73 -4.50 4.64
C ARG A 84 -1.43 -5.04 4.05
N CYS A 85 -0.75 -4.20 3.30
CA CYS A 85 0.56 -4.49 2.71
C CYS A 85 1.66 -3.86 3.59
N GLY A 86 2.54 -4.70 4.15
CA GLY A 86 3.75 -4.27 4.87
C GLY A 86 3.75 -4.55 6.38
N SER A 87 4.95 -4.58 6.94
CA SER A 87 5.25 -4.84 8.36
C SER A 87 5.18 -3.60 9.24
N PHE A 88 4.77 -3.78 10.50
CA PHE A 88 4.62 -2.74 11.52
C PHE A 88 5.91 -1.91 11.78
N PHE A 89 7.09 -2.51 11.60
CA PHE A 89 8.39 -1.89 11.90
C PHE A 89 9.25 -1.59 10.64
N TRP A 90 9.04 -2.32 9.54
CA TRP A 90 9.86 -2.22 8.32
C TRP A 90 9.07 -1.78 7.08
N GLY A 91 7.80 -1.41 7.24
CA GLY A 91 6.94 -0.99 6.14
C GLY A 91 6.87 -2.04 5.03
N VAL A 92 7.02 -1.60 3.78
CA VAL A 92 6.93 -2.43 2.57
C VAL A 92 8.17 -3.29 2.30
N MET A 93 9.20 -3.23 3.17
CA MET A 93 10.44 -4.02 3.01
C MET A 93 10.30 -5.50 3.41
N ARG A 94 9.22 -5.89 4.10
CA ARG A 94 8.87 -7.29 4.28
C ARG A 94 7.56 -7.57 3.57
N ASP A 95 7.57 -8.56 2.69
CA ASP A 95 6.44 -9.02 1.89
C ASP A 95 5.44 -9.78 2.78
N LYS A 96 4.80 -9.06 3.69
CA LYS A 96 3.70 -9.59 4.51
C LYS A 96 2.43 -8.85 4.15
N ALA A 97 1.49 -9.59 3.57
CA ALA A 97 0.13 -9.15 3.32
C ALA A 97 -0.82 -9.83 4.31
N GLU A 98 -1.70 -9.07 4.95
CA GLU A 98 -2.74 -9.58 5.83
C GLU A 98 -4.09 -9.14 5.32
N ALA A 99 -4.98 -10.09 5.04
CA ALA A 99 -6.31 -9.85 4.51
C ALA A 99 -7.38 -10.06 5.59
N LYS A 100 -8.32 -9.12 5.69
CA LYS A 100 -9.53 -9.22 6.51
C LYS A 100 -10.74 -9.02 5.63
N TRP A 101 -11.57 -10.06 5.54
CA TRP A 101 -12.79 -10.04 4.73
C TRP A 101 -13.93 -9.34 5.47
N GLU A 102 -14.78 -8.66 4.72
CA GLU A 102 -16.07 -8.16 5.23
C GLU A 102 -17.07 -9.32 5.25
N ALA A 103 -17.88 -9.39 6.29
CA ALA A 103 -18.92 -10.42 6.47
C ALA A 103 -20.15 -10.16 5.61
#